data_AF-A0A1G1X1S7-F1
#
_entry.id   AF-A0A1G1X1S7-F1
#
_cell.length_a   1.000
_cell.length_b   1.000
_cell.length_c   1.000
_cell.angle_alpha   90.00
_cell.angle_beta   90.00
_cell.angle_gamma   90.00
#
_symmetry.space_group_name_H-M   'P 1'
#
loop_
_entity.id
_entity.type
_entity.pdbx_description
1 polymer ?
#
loop_
_entity_poly.entity_id
_entity_poly.type
_entity_poly.pdbx_seq_one_letter_code
_entity_poly.pdbx_strand_id
1 'polypeptide(L)'
;MSAKKQTIADLLFVVQIIGAVLFCGAQFLRSLVDVRGVSIVQFGLVATYLIFHLALGIGAHRARPSRLTRQAIATYCTWFLLMIAIIGAVLANGSYRWSVQDTTTLLIALVLTLLIIVVGHWYNFTIANPVTKALLAITYKSVPQVLLAWKILAEGGSGIPALTVLVGHLTILIRLGQIYMMVREAGWDPNRKWLGISETANGITWVIATIAWLL
;
A
#
# COMPACT_ATOMS: atom_id res chain seq x y z
N MET A 1 27.33 7.61 2.23
CA MET A 1 26.81 6.60 3.20
C MET A 1 27.90 5.56 3.42
N SER A 2 28.09 5.00 4.63
CA SER A 2 29.13 3.97 4.85
C SER A 2 28.75 2.63 4.22
N ALA A 3 29.74 1.79 3.91
CA ALA A 3 29.53 0.45 3.31
C ALA A 3 28.53 -0.40 4.12
N LYS A 4 28.68 -0.42 5.46
CA LYS A 4 27.75 -1.12 6.37
C LYS A 4 26.28 -0.66 6.19
N LYS A 5 26.04 0.65 6.06
CA LYS A 5 24.69 1.19 5.85
C LYS A 5 24.13 0.81 4.48
N GLN A 6 24.99 0.72 3.46
CA GLN A 6 24.59 0.30 2.13
C GLN A 6 24.16 -1.17 2.13
N THR A 7 24.93 -2.06 2.75
CA THR A 7 24.60 -3.48 2.90
C THR A 7 23.28 -3.69 3.63
N ILE A 8 23.03 -2.97 4.72
CA ILE A 8 21.76 -3.03 5.45
C ILE A 8 20.60 -2.65 4.51
N ALA A 9 20.74 -1.56 3.75
CA ALA A 9 19.70 -1.14 2.84
C ALA A 9 19.42 -2.14 1.71
N ASP A 10 20.46 -2.77 1.16
CA ASP A 10 20.32 -3.82 0.15
C ASP A 10 19.61 -5.05 0.71
N LEU A 11 19.98 -5.47 1.93
CA LEU A 11 19.30 -6.58 2.61
C LEU A 11 17.82 -6.25 2.84
N LEU A 12 17.51 -5.05 3.32
CA LEU A 12 16.13 -4.60 3.52
C LEU A 12 15.35 -4.57 2.20
N PHE A 13 15.99 -4.18 1.10
CA PHE A 13 15.39 -4.24 -0.24
C PHE A 13 15.10 -5.68 -0.67
N VAL A 14 16.04 -6.60 -0.53
CA VAL A 14 15.82 -8.01 -0.86
C VAL A 14 14.69 -8.62 -0.03
N VAL A 15 14.65 -8.34 1.28
CA VAL A 15 13.58 -8.81 2.17
C VAL A 15 12.22 -8.23 1.76
N GLN A 16 12.15 -6.98 1.28
CA GLN A 16 10.90 -6.42 0.71
C GLN A 16 10.40 -7.21 -0.49
N ILE A 17 11.30 -7.54 -1.43
CA ILE A 17 10.92 -8.26 -2.64
C ILE A 17 10.43 -9.66 -2.30
N ILE A 18 11.16 -10.38 -1.44
CA ILE A 18 10.75 -11.71 -0.96
C ILE A 18 9.41 -11.62 -0.22
N GLY A 19 9.26 -10.66 0.68
CA GLY A 19 8.02 -10.44 1.43
C GLY A 19 6.82 -10.13 0.51
N ALA A 20 7.03 -9.33 -0.53
CA ALA A 20 6.01 -9.03 -1.53
C ALA A 20 5.57 -10.29 -2.29
N VAL A 21 6.53 -11.11 -2.73
CA VAL A 21 6.26 -12.37 -3.45
C VAL A 21 5.55 -13.37 -2.55
N LEU A 22 5.99 -13.53 -1.29
CA LEU A 22 5.34 -14.44 -0.34
C LEU A 22 3.91 -14.00 -0.05
N PHE A 23 3.70 -12.71 0.24
CA PHE A 23 2.37 -12.15 0.50
C PHE A 23 1.45 -12.31 -0.72
N CYS A 24 1.89 -11.83 -1.88
CA CYS A 24 1.04 -11.77 -3.05
C CYS A 24 0.90 -13.13 -3.74
N GLY A 25 1.94 -13.95 -3.73
CA GLY A 25 1.92 -15.30 -4.31
C GLY A 25 0.95 -16.21 -3.57
N ALA A 26 0.95 -16.17 -2.24
CA ALA A 26 -0.03 -16.90 -1.44
C ALA A 26 -1.47 -16.45 -1.76
N GLN A 27 -1.70 -15.13 -1.84
CA GLN A 27 -3.01 -14.58 -2.18
C GLN A 27 -3.44 -14.90 -3.62
N PHE A 28 -2.52 -14.85 -4.57
CA PHE A 28 -2.74 -15.18 -5.98
C PHE A 28 -3.21 -16.63 -6.12
N LEU A 29 -2.42 -17.58 -5.57
CA LEU A 29 -2.75 -19.01 -5.62
C LEU A 29 -4.09 -19.30 -4.93
N ARG A 30 -4.36 -18.66 -3.77
CA ARG A 30 -5.65 -18.80 -3.09
C ARG A 30 -6.80 -18.30 -3.96
N SER A 31 -6.63 -17.16 -4.63
CA SER A 31 -7.68 -16.53 -5.46
C SER A 31 -8.04 -17.35 -6.70
N LEU A 32 -7.15 -18.23 -7.18
CA LEU A 32 -7.48 -19.17 -8.27
C LEU A 32 -8.40 -20.30 -7.83
N VAL A 33 -8.43 -20.63 -6.53
CA VAL A 33 -9.18 -21.77 -5.99
C VAL A 33 -10.39 -21.33 -5.19
N ASP A 34 -10.27 -20.29 -4.37
CA ASP A 34 -11.31 -19.81 -3.46
C ASP A 34 -11.26 -18.28 -3.34
N VAL A 35 -12.34 -17.63 -3.78
CA VAL A 35 -12.53 -16.17 -3.72
C VAL A 35 -13.50 -15.74 -2.63
N ARG A 36 -13.90 -16.66 -1.73
CA ARG A 36 -14.76 -16.28 -0.58
C ARG A 36 -14.04 -15.26 0.30
N GLY A 37 -14.72 -14.15 0.55
CA GLY A 37 -14.19 -13.06 1.35
C GLY A 37 -13.19 -12.14 0.65
N VAL A 38 -12.85 -12.42 -0.61
CA VAL A 38 -11.99 -11.57 -1.44
C VAL A 38 -12.79 -10.40 -2.01
N SER A 39 -12.21 -9.19 -1.97
CA SER A 39 -12.77 -8.01 -2.61
C SER A 39 -11.82 -7.52 -3.70
N ILE A 40 -12.30 -7.50 -4.95
CA ILE A 40 -11.51 -6.97 -6.06
C ILE A 40 -11.27 -5.48 -5.91
N VAL A 41 -12.24 -4.76 -5.32
CA VAL A 41 -12.12 -3.33 -5.04
C VAL A 41 -10.97 -3.08 -4.08
N GLN A 42 -10.84 -3.86 -3.00
CA GLN A 42 -9.71 -3.71 -2.08
C GLN A 42 -8.36 -3.82 -2.79
N PHE A 43 -8.17 -4.81 -3.66
CA PHE A 43 -6.94 -4.94 -4.44
C PHE A 43 -6.74 -3.79 -5.43
N GLY A 44 -7.81 -3.34 -6.10
CA GLY A 44 -7.79 -2.18 -6.99
C GLY A 44 -7.38 -0.88 -6.27
N LEU A 45 -7.89 -0.64 -5.07
CA LEU A 45 -7.49 0.51 -4.26
C LEU A 45 -6.04 0.38 -3.79
N VAL A 46 -5.58 -0.81 -3.38
CA VAL A 46 -4.16 -1.01 -3.05
C VAL A 46 -3.25 -0.79 -4.26
N ALA A 47 -3.64 -1.24 -5.46
CA ALA A 47 -2.91 -0.96 -6.69
C ALA A 47 -2.86 0.55 -6.99
N THR A 48 -3.97 1.26 -6.77
CA THR A 48 -4.05 2.71 -6.93
C THR A 48 -3.18 3.46 -5.91
N TYR A 49 -3.15 3.02 -4.65
CA TYR A 49 -2.20 3.50 -3.64
C TYR A 49 -0.75 3.38 -4.12
N LEU A 50 -0.37 2.24 -4.72
CA LEU A 50 0.98 2.02 -5.23
C LEU A 50 1.32 2.96 -6.39
N ILE A 51 0.36 3.32 -7.24
CA ILE A 51 0.56 4.34 -8.30
C ILE A 51 0.92 5.70 -7.69
N PHE A 52 0.22 6.14 -6.64
CA PHE A 52 0.54 7.41 -5.98
C PHE A 52 1.90 7.37 -5.27
N HIS A 53 2.24 6.25 -4.63
CA HIS A 53 3.58 6.04 -4.05
C HIS A 53 4.69 6.02 -5.10
N LEU A 54 4.44 5.41 -6.27
CA LEU A 54 5.36 5.48 -7.41
C LEU A 54 5.52 6.91 -7.91
N ALA A 55 4.43 7.66 -8.06
CA ALA A 55 4.49 9.06 -8.49
C ALA A 55 5.29 9.94 -7.49
N LEU A 56 5.11 9.72 -6.19
CA LEU A 56 5.89 10.38 -5.14
C LEU A 56 7.35 9.93 -5.16
N GLY A 57 7.64 8.64 -5.29
CA GLY A 57 9.00 8.09 -5.36
C GLY A 57 9.77 8.59 -6.58
N ILE A 58 9.14 8.61 -7.75
CA ILE A 58 9.71 9.17 -8.98
C ILE A 58 9.93 10.67 -8.83
N GLY A 59 8.97 11.40 -8.25
CA GLY A 59 9.11 12.83 -7.94
C GLY A 59 10.29 13.11 -7.02
N ALA A 60 10.44 12.33 -5.94
CA ALA A 60 11.56 12.39 -5.02
C ALA A 60 12.90 12.10 -5.71
N HIS A 61 12.94 11.11 -6.61
CA HIS A 61 14.15 10.76 -7.36
C HIS A 61 14.55 11.86 -8.35
N ARG A 62 13.58 12.42 -9.08
CA ARG A 62 13.80 13.54 -10.00
C ARG A 62 14.29 14.78 -9.27
N ALA A 63 13.73 15.07 -8.09
CA ALA A 63 14.16 16.20 -7.28
C ALA A 63 15.59 16.02 -6.76
N ARG A 64 15.91 14.83 -6.23
CA ARG A 64 17.25 14.49 -5.74
C ARG A 64 17.51 12.99 -5.95
N PRO A 65 18.31 12.59 -6.94
CA PRO A 65 18.58 11.19 -7.21
C PRO A 65 19.26 10.49 -6.03
N SER A 66 18.85 9.27 -5.75
CA SER A 66 19.42 8.42 -4.69
C SER A 66 19.25 6.95 -5.06
N ARG A 67 20.21 6.11 -4.65
CA ARG A 67 20.13 4.65 -4.85
C ARG A 67 18.94 4.08 -4.08
N LEU A 68 18.77 4.48 -2.83
CA LEU A 68 17.67 4.04 -1.98
C LEU A 68 16.30 4.43 -2.54
N THR A 69 16.22 5.61 -3.18
CA THR A 69 14.98 6.02 -3.84
C THR A 69 14.65 5.12 -5.04
N ARG A 70 15.67 4.68 -5.82
CA ARG A 70 15.48 3.69 -6.90
C ARG A 70 15.02 2.34 -6.37
N GLN A 71 15.57 1.90 -5.23
CA GLN A 71 15.13 0.67 -4.56
C GLN A 71 13.66 0.77 -4.12
N ALA A 72 13.26 1.89 -3.51
CA ALA A 72 11.86 2.11 -3.15
C ALA A 72 10.92 2.09 -4.37
N ILE A 73 11.31 2.75 -5.47
CA ILE A 73 10.55 2.69 -6.74
C ILE A 73 10.44 1.24 -7.23
N ALA A 74 11.54 0.49 -7.26
CA ALA A 74 11.53 -0.91 -7.67
C ALA A 74 10.64 -1.79 -6.78
N THR A 75 10.66 -1.56 -5.46
CA THR A 75 9.76 -2.21 -4.50
C THR A 75 8.30 -1.90 -4.83
N TYR A 76 7.95 -0.63 -5.03
CA TYR A 76 6.56 -0.24 -5.35
C TYR A 76 6.11 -0.79 -6.71
N CYS A 77 6.98 -0.80 -7.73
CA CYS A 77 6.69 -1.44 -9.00
C CYS A 77 6.42 -2.94 -8.84
N THR A 78 7.23 -3.63 -8.04
CA THR A 78 7.07 -5.06 -7.77
C THR A 78 5.73 -5.33 -7.10
N TRP A 79 5.40 -4.61 -6.02
CA TRP A 79 4.10 -4.71 -5.36
C TRP A 79 2.95 -4.42 -6.31
N PHE A 80 3.10 -3.42 -7.19
CA PHE A 80 2.04 -3.05 -8.15
C PHE A 80 1.78 -4.20 -9.13
N LEU A 81 2.82 -4.73 -9.77
CA LEU A 81 2.69 -5.85 -10.71
C LEU A 81 2.08 -7.09 -10.05
N LEU A 82 2.49 -7.41 -8.82
CA LEU A 82 1.93 -8.52 -8.05
C LEU A 82 0.46 -8.28 -7.68
N MET A 83 0.07 -7.04 -7.36
CA MET A 83 -1.32 -6.69 -7.11
C MET A 83 -2.19 -6.81 -8.37
N ILE A 84 -1.68 -6.39 -9.53
CA ILE A 84 -2.34 -6.60 -10.82
C ILE A 84 -2.52 -8.10 -11.11
N ALA A 85 -1.51 -8.92 -10.81
CA ALA A 85 -1.62 -10.38 -10.96
C ALA A 85 -2.73 -10.97 -10.08
N ILE A 86 -2.86 -10.53 -8.81
CA ILE A 86 -3.95 -10.96 -7.92
C ILE A 86 -5.31 -10.55 -8.50
N ILE A 87 -5.46 -9.31 -8.96
CA ILE A 87 -6.70 -8.84 -9.60
C ILE A 87 -7.05 -9.73 -10.80
N GLY A 88 -6.06 -10.05 -11.64
CA GLY A 88 -6.23 -10.98 -12.76
C GLY A 88 -6.70 -12.37 -12.33
N ALA A 89 -6.12 -12.94 -11.26
CA ALA A 89 -6.53 -14.24 -10.72
C ALA A 89 -7.98 -14.23 -10.20
N VAL A 90 -8.40 -13.16 -9.50
CA VAL A 90 -9.78 -13.02 -9.01
C VAL A 90 -10.76 -12.91 -10.18
N LEU A 91 -10.45 -12.10 -11.20
CA LEU A 91 -11.31 -11.94 -12.38
C LEU A 91 -11.40 -13.21 -13.24
N ALA A 92 -10.32 -13.98 -13.31
CA ALA A 92 -10.31 -15.26 -14.01
C ALA A 92 -11.10 -16.36 -13.28
N ASN A 93 -11.35 -16.19 -11.98
CA ASN A 93 -12.13 -17.14 -11.20
C ASN A 93 -13.63 -16.94 -11.44
N GLY A 94 -14.25 -17.86 -12.18
CA GLY A 94 -15.67 -17.82 -12.52
C GLY A 94 -16.65 -17.88 -11.34
N SER A 95 -16.16 -18.17 -10.13
CA SER A 95 -16.95 -18.13 -8.89
C SER A 95 -17.02 -16.74 -8.26
N TYR A 96 -16.19 -15.79 -8.70
CA TYR A 96 -16.22 -14.43 -8.15
C TYR A 96 -17.53 -13.73 -8.49
N ARG A 97 -18.10 -13.07 -7.49
CA ARG A 97 -19.31 -12.26 -7.62
C ARG A 97 -19.06 -10.94 -6.89
N TRP A 98 -19.44 -9.84 -7.53
CA TRP A 98 -19.36 -8.52 -6.92
C TRP A 98 -20.19 -8.50 -5.63
N SER A 99 -19.58 -8.07 -4.53
CA SER A 99 -20.20 -8.10 -3.21
C SER A 99 -20.71 -6.72 -2.77
N VAL A 100 -21.55 -6.70 -1.73
CA VAL A 100 -21.95 -5.42 -1.09
C VAL A 100 -20.72 -4.70 -0.52
N GLN A 101 -19.73 -5.45 -0.01
CA GLN A 101 -18.49 -4.90 0.52
C GLN A 101 -17.65 -4.21 -0.57
N ASP A 102 -17.63 -4.74 -1.80
CA ASP A 102 -17.00 -4.08 -2.95
C ASP A 102 -17.65 -2.71 -3.21
N THR A 103 -18.99 -2.67 -3.25
CA THR A 103 -19.75 -1.41 -3.42
C THR A 103 -19.46 -0.42 -2.31
N THR A 104 -19.55 -0.82 -1.04
CA THR A 104 -19.32 0.06 0.11
C THR A 104 -17.90 0.62 0.13
N THR A 105 -16.91 -0.25 -0.11
CA THR A 105 -15.49 0.16 -0.17
C THR A 105 -15.25 1.16 -1.29
N LEU A 106 -15.82 0.91 -2.48
CA LEU A 106 -15.67 1.79 -3.63
C LEU A 106 -16.33 3.14 -3.40
N LEU A 107 -17.55 3.17 -2.84
CA LEU A 107 -18.29 4.40 -2.57
C LEU A 107 -17.56 5.28 -1.55
N ILE A 108 -17.06 4.70 -0.45
CA ILE A 108 -16.30 5.46 0.55
C ILE A 108 -15.02 6.03 -0.07
N ALA A 109 -14.29 5.22 -0.84
CA ALA A 109 -13.08 5.69 -1.52
C ALA A 109 -13.39 6.80 -2.54
N LEU A 110 -14.49 6.70 -3.27
CA LEU A 110 -14.93 7.70 -4.24
C LEU A 110 -15.31 9.02 -3.57
N VAL A 111 -16.11 8.97 -2.50
CA VAL A 111 -16.51 10.17 -1.73
C VAL A 111 -15.29 10.89 -1.17
N LEU A 112 -14.35 10.15 -0.57
CA LEU A 112 -13.12 10.73 -0.03
C LEU A 112 -12.21 11.29 -1.14
N THR A 113 -12.15 10.62 -2.29
CA THR A 113 -11.43 11.11 -3.47
C THR A 113 -12.01 12.44 -3.96
N LEU A 114 -13.33 12.52 -4.10
CA LEU A 114 -14.01 13.75 -4.49
C LEU A 114 -13.76 14.87 -3.47
N LEU A 115 -13.86 14.57 -2.17
CA LEU A 115 -13.57 15.53 -1.11
C LEU A 115 -12.14 16.07 -1.22
N ILE A 116 -11.14 15.20 -1.43
CA ILE A 116 -9.74 15.61 -1.58
C ILE A 116 -9.56 16.49 -2.82
N ILE A 117 -10.20 16.17 -3.94
CA ILE A 117 -10.11 16.96 -5.17
C ILE A 117 -10.77 18.33 -4.99
N VAL A 118 -11.96 18.40 -4.40
CA VAL A 118 -12.70 19.65 -4.16
C VAL A 118 -11.95 20.56 -3.19
N VAL A 119 -11.51 20.01 -2.05
CA VAL A 119 -10.70 20.76 -1.07
C VAL A 119 -9.38 21.17 -1.71
N GLY A 120 -8.72 20.28 -2.45
CA GLY A 120 -7.51 20.60 -3.20
C GLY A 120 -7.71 21.77 -4.16
N HIS A 121 -8.83 21.80 -4.89
CA HIS A 121 -9.17 22.92 -5.76
C HIS A 121 -9.32 24.24 -4.99
N TRP A 122 -9.99 24.24 -3.84
CA TRP A 122 -10.13 25.44 -2.99
C TRP A 122 -8.80 25.97 -2.47
N TYR A 123 -7.81 25.10 -2.24
CA TYR A 123 -6.45 25.48 -1.83
C TYR A 123 -5.47 25.63 -3.01
N ASN A 124 -5.94 25.62 -4.26
CA ASN A 124 -5.12 25.68 -5.48
C ASN A 124 -4.07 24.55 -5.58
N PHE A 125 -4.35 23.39 -4.99
CA PHE A 125 -3.53 22.19 -5.15
C PHE A 125 -4.01 21.37 -6.34
N THR A 126 -3.09 21.13 -7.28
CA THR A 126 -3.33 20.23 -8.41
C THR A 126 -3.10 18.76 -8.01
N ILE A 127 -3.53 17.82 -8.85
CA ILE A 127 -3.22 16.38 -8.65
C ILE A 127 -1.72 16.07 -8.70
N ALA A 128 -0.91 16.97 -9.29
CA ALA A 128 0.55 16.84 -9.31
C ALA A 128 1.17 17.16 -7.94
N ASN A 129 0.46 17.89 -7.07
CA ASN A 129 0.93 18.28 -5.76
C ASN A 129 1.20 17.03 -4.87
N PRO A 130 2.37 16.95 -4.21
CA PRO A 130 2.69 15.82 -3.32
C PRO A 130 1.68 15.60 -2.18
N VAL A 131 1.07 16.67 -1.67
CA VAL A 131 0.02 16.61 -0.64
C VAL A 131 -1.19 15.84 -1.17
N THR A 132 -1.73 16.25 -2.32
CA THR A 132 -2.89 15.63 -2.95
C THR A 132 -2.64 14.15 -3.25
N LYS A 133 -1.47 13.82 -3.82
CA LYS A 133 -1.07 12.44 -4.08
C LYS A 133 -1.03 11.60 -2.81
N ALA A 134 -0.47 12.12 -1.72
CA ALA A 134 -0.39 11.39 -0.47
C ALA A 134 -1.76 11.24 0.21
N LEU A 135 -2.62 12.26 0.18
CA LEU A 135 -4.00 12.13 0.72
C LEU A 135 -4.82 11.08 -0.05
N LEU A 136 -4.67 11.05 -1.37
CA LEU A 136 -5.26 9.99 -2.21
C LEU A 136 -4.65 8.63 -1.85
N ALA A 137 -3.32 8.52 -1.73
CA ALA A 137 -2.66 7.28 -1.31
C ALA A 137 -3.19 6.77 0.05
N ILE A 138 -3.29 7.66 1.04
CA ILE A 138 -3.86 7.36 2.36
C ILE A 138 -5.27 6.82 2.20
N THR A 139 -6.13 7.52 1.47
CA THR A 139 -7.51 7.07 1.21
C THR A 139 -7.54 5.66 0.63
N TYR A 140 -6.77 5.42 -0.42
CA TYR A 140 -6.78 4.16 -1.15
C TYR A 140 -6.15 2.98 -0.39
N LYS A 141 -5.38 3.24 0.67
CA LYS A 141 -4.81 2.19 1.52
C LYS A 141 -5.55 2.00 2.83
N SER A 142 -5.92 3.09 3.49
CA SER A 142 -6.53 3.11 4.81
C SER A 142 -7.99 2.70 4.78
N VAL A 143 -8.78 3.13 3.78
CA VAL A 143 -10.19 2.72 3.65
C VAL A 143 -10.35 1.20 3.61
N PRO A 144 -9.68 0.45 2.70
CA PRO A 144 -9.84 -1.00 2.66
C PRO A 144 -9.32 -1.69 3.94
N GLN A 145 -8.30 -1.15 4.62
CA GLN A 145 -7.80 -1.72 5.88
C GLN A 145 -8.75 -1.48 7.07
N VAL A 146 -9.40 -0.31 7.15
CA VAL A 146 -10.40 -0.02 8.18
C VAL A 146 -11.66 -0.86 7.95
N LEU A 147 -12.10 -1.01 6.70
CA LEU A 147 -13.24 -1.87 6.39
C LEU A 147 -12.91 -3.34 6.62
N LEU A 148 -11.66 -3.76 6.38
CA LEU A 148 -11.18 -5.09 6.78
C LEU A 148 -11.28 -5.28 8.30
N ALA A 149 -10.84 -4.30 9.09
CA ALA A 149 -10.95 -4.33 10.55
C ALA A 149 -12.41 -4.49 11.00
N TRP A 150 -13.33 -3.69 10.44
CA TRP A 150 -14.75 -3.81 10.74
C TRP A 150 -15.29 -5.20 10.36
N LYS A 151 -14.95 -5.71 9.18
CA LYS A 151 -15.38 -7.04 8.75
C LYS A 151 -14.90 -8.13 9.69
N ILE A 152 -13.64 -8.06 10.13
CA ILE A 152 -13.09 -9.00 11.11
C ILE A 152 -13.88 -8.97 12.41
N LEU A 153 -14.21 -7.78 12.93
CA LEU A 153 -15.00 -7.64 14.16
C LEU A 153 -16.44 -8.16 14.02
N ALA A 154 -17.01 -8.08 12.82
CA ALA A 154 -18.38 -8.50 12.56
C ALA A 154 -18.52 -10.00 12.22
N GLU A 155 -17.57 -10.56 11.47
CA GLU A 155 -17.65 -11.89 10.85
C GLU A 155 -16.55 -12.87 11.33
N GLY A 156 -15.55 -12.38 12.07
CA GLY A 156 -14.37 -13.13 12.48
C GLY A 156 -13.18 -13.01 11.50
N GLY A 157 -11.95 -13.20 12.01
CA GLY A 157 -10.70 -13.01 11.27
C GLY A 157 -10.01 -14.27 10.74
N SER A 158 -10.62 -15.45 10.89
CA SER A 158 -9.96 -16.76 10.63
C SER A 158 -9.52 -16.97 9.18
N GLY A 159 -10.13 -16.28 8.23
CA GLY A 159 -9.74 -16.30 6.81
C GLY A 159 -8.45 -15.54 6.49
N ILE A 160 -7.89 -14.77 7.45
CA ILE A 160 -6.65 -14.02 7.29
C ILE A 160 -5.53 -14.77 8.01
N PRO A 161 -4.55 -15.33 7.27
CA PRO A 161 -3.44 -16.05 7.89
C PRO A 161 -2.61 -15.14 8.81
N ALA A 162 -2.21 -15.65 9.98
CA ALA A 162 -1.31 -14.93 10.89
C ALA A 162 -0.01 -14.47 10.19
N LEU A 163 0.49 -15.27 9.24
CA LEU A 163 1.64 -14.92 8.42
C LEU A 163 1.41 -13.68 7.57
N THR A 164 0.21 -13.49 7.00
CA THR A 164 -0.16 -12.30 6.22
C THR A 164 -0.13 -11.05 7.09
N VAL A 165 -0.63 -11.14 8.32
CA VAL A 165 -0.60 -10.05 9.31
C VAL A 165 0.84 -9.68 9.66
N LEU A 166 1.67 -10.67 10.00
CA LEU A 166 3.07 -10.49 10.37
C LEU A 166 3.91 -9.92 9.22
N VAL A 167 3.82 -10.51 8.02
CA VAL A 167 4.54 -10.02 6.83
C VAL A 167 4.07 -8.61 6.46
N GLY A 168 2.78 -8.30 6.65
CA GLY A 168 2.26 -6.95 6.51
C GLY A 168 3.00 -5.93 7.38
N HIS A 169 3.12 -6.20 8.69
CA HIS A 169 3.87 -5.34 9.62
C HIS A 169 5.33 -5.21 9.24
N LEU A 170 6.01 -6.34 9.04
CA LEU A 170 7.44 -6.36 8.72
C LEU A 170 7.72 -5.54 7.46
N THR A 171 6.92 -5.74 6.41
CA THR A 171 7.15 -5.00 5.16
C THR A 171 6.82 -3.51 5.28
N ILE A 172 5.81 -3.11 6.07
CA ILE A 172 5.56 -1.69 6.31
C ILE A 172 6.72 -1.04 7.09
N LEU A 173 7.18 -1.67 8.17
CA LEU A 173 8.27 -1.15 9.00
C LEU A 173 9.58 -1.02 8.21
N ILE A 174 9.89 -2.03 7.38
CA ILE A 174 11.06 -1.98 6.52
C ILE A 174 10.94 -0.83 5.49
N ARG A 175 9.76 -0.59 4.89
CA ARG A 175 9.57 0.55 3.97
C ARG A 175 9.74 1.89 4.67
N LEU A 176 9.21 2.04 5.89
CA LEU A 176 9.46 3.24 6.71
C LEU A 176 10.96 3.43 7.01
N GLY A 177 11.67 2.35 7.34
CA GLY A 177 13.12 2.35 7.51
C GLY A 177 13.86 2.76 6.22
N GLN A 178 13.44 2.26 5.06
CA GLN A 178 14.00 2.65 3.77
C GLN A 178 13.74 4.12 3.44
N ILE A 179 12.54 4.64 3.71
CA ILE A 179 12.22 6.08 3.54
C ILE A 179 13.10 6.92 4.45
N TYR A 180 13.29 6.52 5.72
CA TYR A 180 14.20 7.20 6.62
C TYR A 180 15.64 7.24 6.07
N MET A 181 16.15 6.12 5.56
CA MET A 181 17.48 6.09 4.95
C MET A 181 17.55 6.94 3.67
N MET A 182 16.49 6.96 2.83
CA MET A 182 16.39 7.82 1.66
C MET A 182 16.54 9.30 2.04
N VAL A 183 15.88 9.72 3.12
CA VAL A 183 15.98 11.09 3.64
C VAL A 183 17.38 11.37 4.19
N ARG A 184 18.02 10.40 4.86
CA ARG A 184 19.41 10.55 5.32
C ARG A 184 20.42 10.63 4.17
N GLU A 185 20.11 10.05 3.01
CA GLU A 185 20.97 10.08 1.82
C GLU A 185 20.76 11.33 0.96
N ALA A 186 19.50 11.72 0.70
CA ALA A 186 19.15 12.79 -0.25
C ALA A 186 18.53 14.05 0.39
N GLY A 187 18.30 14.03 1.71
CA GLY A 187 17.60 15.09 2.43
C GLY A 187 16.08 15.06 2.25
N TRP A 188 15.41 16.00 2.90
CA TRP A 188 13.97 16.19 2.75
C TRP A 188 13.62 16.96 1.48
N ASP A 189 12.59 16.49 0.80
CA ASP A 189 11.82 17.23 -0.21
C ASP A 189 10.33 16.94 0.00
N PRO A 190 9.42 17.74 -0.57
CA PRO A 190 7.98 17.54 -0.39
C PRO A 190 7.50 16.12 -0.73
N ASN A 191 8.03 15.47 -1.77
CA ASN A 191 7.62 14.11 -2.13
C ASN A 191 8.07 13.09 -1.09
N ARG A 192 9.32 13.14 -0.59
CA ARG A 192 9.79 12.26 0.49
C ARG A 192 9.01 12.45 1.78
N LYS A 193 8.71 13.71 2.13
CA LYS A 193 7.89 14.05 3.31
C LYS A 193 6.53 13.37 3.23
N TRP A 194 5.84 13.58 2.11
CA TRP A 194 4.49 13.07 1.92
C TRP A 194 4.44 11.56 1.69
N LEU A 195 5.47 10.96 1.08
CA LEU A 195 5.67 9.51 0.99
C LEU A 195 5.81 8.87 2.37
N GLY A 196 6.60 9.50 3.26
CA GLY A 196 6.73 9.06 4.65
C GLY A 196 5.40 9.13 5.41
N ILE A 197 4.67 10.24 5.29
CA ILE A 197 3.37 10.44 5.96
C ILE A 197 2.36 9.39 5.50
N SER A 198 2.23 9.15 4.20
CA SER A 198 1.26 8.16 3.69
C SER A 198 1.63 6.73 4.05
N GLU A 199 2.92 6.37 4.05
CA GLU A 199 3.36 5.04 4.52
C GLU A 199 3.16 4.88 6.03
N THR A 200 3.32 5.93 6.83
CA THR A 200 3.00 5.90 8.27
C THR A 200 1.50 5.68 8.49
N ALA A 201 0.64 6.37 7.75
CA ALA A 201 -0.81 6.16 7.83
C ALA A 201 -1.19 4.72 7.48
N ASN A 202 -0.59 4.13 6.43
CA ASN A 202 -0.73 2.71 6.11
C ASN A 202 -0.34 1.80 7.28
N GLY A 203 0.75 2.10 7.98
CA GLY A 203 1.15 1.38 9.19
C GLY A 203 0.13 1.46 10.31
N ILE A 204 -0.38 2.67 10.60
CA ILE A 204 -1.40 2.88 11.63
C ILE A 204 -2.68 2.09 11.30
N THR A 205 -3.17 2.17 10.06
CA THR A 205 -4.39 1.44 9.69
C THR A 205 -4.20 -0.07 9.62
N TRP A 206 -2.99 -0.55 9.36
CA TRP A 206 -2.68 -1.98 9.49
C TRP A 206 -2.63 -2.45 10.95
N VAL A 207 -2.15 -1.61 11.88
CA VAL A 207 -2.24 -1.87 13.32
C VAL A 207 -3.71 -2.00 13.75
N ILE A 208 -4.59 -1.11 13.28
CA ILE A 208 -6.03 -1.19 13.56
C ILE A 208 -6.62 -2.53 13.07
N ALA A 209 -6.31 -2.93 11.83
CA ALA A 209 -6.75 -4.23 11.29
C ALA A 209 -6.21 -5.42 12.10
N THR A 210 -4.99 -5.31 12.63
CA THR A 210 -4.38 -6.34 13.47
C THR A 210 -5.02 -6.42 14.84
N ILE A 211 -5.35 -5.29 15.47
CA ILE A 211 -6.05 -5.26 16.74
C ILE A 211 -7.42 -5.95 16.58
N ALA A 212 -8.17 -5.61 15.53
CA ALA A 212 -9.42 -6.28 15.22
C ALA A 212 -9.25 -7.80 15.02
N TRP A 213 -8.15 -8.24 14.42
CA TRP A 213 -7.84 -9.65 14.20
C TRP A 213 -7.50 -10.44 15.48
N LEU A 214 -7.01 -9.76 16.52
CA LEU A 214 -6.66 -10.39 17.81
C LEU A 214 -7.86 -10.50 18.78
N LEU A 215 -8.93 -9.75 18.52
CA LEU A 215 -10.17 -9.77 19.32
C LEU A 215 -11.12 -10.86 18.82
#